data_AF-S6AJ66-F1
#
_entry.id   AF-S6AJ66-F1
#
_cell.length_a   1.000
_cell.length_b   1.000
_cell.length_c   1.000
_cell.angle_alpha   90.00
_cell.angle_beta   90.00
_cell.angle_gamma   90.00
#
_symmetry.space_group_name_H-M   'P 1'
#
loop_
_entity.id
_entity.type
_entity.pdbx_description
1 polymer ?
#
loop_
_entity_poly.entity_id
_entity_poly.type
_entity_poly.pdbx_seq_one_letter_code
_entity_poly.pdbx_strand_id
1 'polypeptide(L)'
;MNPRAWLLAYAATVVAATFLHNTGWLAAGLLIAIITSGRLRWRLLGKTLRALLAFNLTVSLGYLAVTTWRGGFSPDYLLLVNLRVLLLVYLGFWFTARVNLLAALRGWPMLTLLATLALGQMQTFARIVRDFRLAFESRNPMRPHLADRARNAAAQATTLFDKSLASTTEVTQAMRSRGAFDD
;
A
#
# COMPACT_ATOMS: atom_id res chain seq x y z
N MET A 1 -22.61 9.02 5.21
CA MET A 1 -21.40 9.55 5.87
C MET A 1 -20.46 10.11 4.82
N ASN A 2 -19.88 11.29 5.03
CA ASN A 2 -19.06 11.97 4.03
C ASN A 2 -17.67 11.27 3.91
N PRO A 3 -17.30 10.71 2.75
CA PRO A 3 -16.03 9.97 2.57
C PRO A 3 -14.78 10.81 2.89
N ARG A 4 -14.86 12.13 2.72
CA ARG A 4 -13.79 13.08 3.06
C ARG A 4 -13.54 13.15 4.56
N ALA A 5 -14.61 13.19 5.35
CA ALA A 5 -14.51 13.21 6.81
C ALA A 5 -13.84 11.93 7.33
N TRP A 6 -14.11 10.78 6.69
CA TRP A 6 -13.43 9.53 7.01
C TRP A 6 -11.93 9.56 6.70
N LEU A 7 -11.53 10.18 5.58
CA LEU A 7 -10.11 10.33 5.24
C LEU A 7 -9.39 11.25 6.23
N LEU A 8 -10.00 12.37 6.61
CA LEU A 8 -9.45 13.27 7.62
C LEU A 8 -9.40 12.62 9.01
N ALA A 9 -10.45 11.90 9.40
CA ALA A 9 -10.48 11.16 10.66
C ALA A 9 -9.40 10.07 10.69
N TYR A 10 -9.21 9.34 9.58
CA TYR A 10 -8.12 8.38 9.44
C TYR A 10 -6.74 9.04 9.59
N ALA A 11 -6.49 10.15 8.86
CA ALA A 11 -5.23 10.87 8.93
C ALA A 11 -4.95 11.40 10.35
N ALA A 12 -5.95 12.01 10.98
CA ALA A 12 -5.86 12.49 12.37
C ALA A 12 -5.58 11.34 13.36
N THR A 13 -6.20 10.17 13.16
CA THR A 13 -5.98 8.99 14.02
C THR A 13 -4.57 8.45 13.87
N VAL A 14 -4.02 8.40 12.65
CA VAL A 14 -2.64 7.96 12.39
C VAL A 14 -1.63 8.89 13.06
N VAL A 15 -1.85 10.21 12.93
CA VAL A 15 -1.00 11.22 13.59
C VAL A 15 -1.10 11.09 15.11
N ALA A 16 -2.32 11.02 15.66
CA ALA A 16 -2.55 10.84 17.09
C ALA A 16 -1.88 9.55 17.63
N ALA A 17 -1.99 8.44 16.91
CA ALA A 17 -1.36 7.17 17.31
C ALA A 17 0.17 7.24 17.37
N THR A 18 0.79 8.16 16.63
CA THR A 18 2.25 8.38 16.64
C THR A 18 2.69 9.12 17.90
N PHE A 19 1.86 10.02 18.43
CA PHE A 19 2.12 10.75 19.68
C PHE A 19 1.84 9.94 20.96
N LEU A 20 1.13 8.82 20.85
CA LEU A 20 0.85 7.94 21.99
C LEU A 20 2.11 7.13 22.35
N HIS A 21 2.69 7.43 23.51
CA HIS A 21 3.85 6.73 24.07
C HIS A 21 3.45 5.69 25.13
N ASN A 22 2.19 5.65 25.53
CA ASN A 22 1.70 4.71 26.53
C ASN A 22 1.12 3.46 25.84
N THR A 23 1.69 2.31 26.20
CA THR A 23 1.32 0.98 25.71
C THR A 23 -0.16 0.65 25.88
N GLY A 24 -0.77 1.02 27.01
CA GLY A 24 -2.19 0.74 27.29
C GLY A 24 -3.13 1.45 26.32
N TRP A 25 -2.82 2.70 25.96
CA TRP A 25 -3.63 3.47 25.01
C TRP A 25 -3.53 2.93 23.58
N LEU A 26 -2.35 2.47 23.18
CA LEU A 26 -2.17 1.79 21.89
C LEU A 26 -2.93 0.45 21.83
N ALA A 27 -2.91 -0.32 22.92
CA ALA A 27 -3.66 -1.58 23.03
C ALA A 27 -5.17 -1.33 22.95
N ALA A 28 -5.67 -0.35 23.71
CA ALA A 28 -7.07 0.05 23.68
C ALA A 28 -7.50 0.53 22.28
N GLY A 29 -6.68 1.37 21.63
CA GLY A 29 -6.92 1.83 20.27
C GLY A 29 -7.00 0.67 19.26
N LEU A 30 -6.12 -0.31 19.39
CA LEU A 30 -6.15 -1.52 18.56
C LEU A 30 -7.41 -2.35 18.80
N LEU A 31 -7.81 -2.56 20.05
CA LEU A 31 -9.04 -3.29 20.39
C LEU A 31 -10.27 -2.59 19.83
N ILE A 32 -10.37 -1.27 19.98
CA ILE A 32 -11.47 -0.46 19.41
C ILE A 32 -11.48 -0.60 17.89
N ALA A 33 -10.33 -0.52 17.22
CA ALA A 33 -10.23 -0.71 15.77
C ALA A 33 -10.70 -2.12 15.33
N ILE A 34 -10.33 -3.16 16.09
CA ILE A 34 -10.72 -4.55 15.80
C ILE A 34 -12.23 -4.74 15.98
N ILE A 35 -12.81 -4.19 17.05
CA ILE A 35 -14.25 -4.29 17.34
C ILE A 35 -15.06 -3.56 16.27
N THR A 36 -14.67 -2.33 15.93
CA THR A 36 -15.35 -1.49 14.93
C THR A 36 -15.21 -2.03 13.50
N SER A 37 -14.20 -2.87 13.23
CA SER A 37 -14.04 -3.53 11.93
C SER A 37 -15.14 -4.55 11.61
N GLY A 38 -15.88 -5.04 12.61
CA GLY A 38 -17.02 -5.94 12.44
C GLY A 38 -16.62 -7.30 11.86
N ARG A 39 -17.38 -7.82 10.89
CA ARG A 39 -17.18 -9.17 10.31
C ARG A 39 -15.83 -9.36 9.62
N LEU A 40 -15.20 -8.28 9.14
CA LEU A 40 -13.89 -8.33 8.46
C LEU A 40 -12.69 -8.39 9.43
N ARG A 41 -12.92 -8.28 10.75
CA ARG A 41 -11.87 -8.12 11.76
C ARG A 41 -10.74 -9.15 11.67
N TRP A 42 -11.08 -10.44 11.56
CA TRP A 42 -10.11 -11.53 11.56
C TRP A 42 -9.35 -11.63 10.23
N ARG A 43 -10.01 -11.36 9.12
CA ARG A 43 -9.38 -11.35 7.79
C ARG A 43 -8.38 -10.21 7.68
N LEU A 44 -8.74 -9.02 8.17
CA LEU A 44 -7.85 -7.86 8.22
C LEU A 44 -6.68 -8.13 9.16
N LEU A 45 -6.93 -8.69 10.34
CA LEU A 45 -5.89 -9.02 11.31
C LEU A 45 -4.89 -10.03 10.73
N GLY A 46 -5.36 -11.13 10.14
CA GLY A 46 -4.49 -12.11 9.50
C GLY A 46 -3.73 -11.58 8.27
N LYS A 47 -4.27 -10.60 7.54
CA LYS A 47 -3.55 -9.90 6.47
C LYS A 47 -2.47 -8.97 7.05
N THR A 48 -2.81 -8.26 8.12
CA THR A 48 -1.92 -7.33 8.83
C THR A 48 -0.73 -8.08 9.43
N LEU A 49 -0.99 -9.16 10.18
CA LEU A 49 0.08 -9.99 10.75
C LEU A 49 0.99 -10.56 9.68
N ARG A 50 0.46 -11.12 8.59
CA ARG A 50 1.29 -11.65 7.49
C ARG A 50 2.13 -10.58 6.82
N ALA A 51 1.58 -9.39 6.62
CA ALA A 51 2.32 -8.26 6.05
C ALA A 51 3.44 -7.78 6.98
N LEU A 52 3.20 -7.82 8.30
CA LEU A 52 4.15 -7.36 9.30
C LEU A 52 5.14 -8.41 9.77
N LEU A 53 4.88 -9.70 9.56
CA LEU A 53 5.65 -10.77 10.17
C LEU A 53 7.14 -10.64 9.84
N ALA A 54 7.49 -10.50 8.55
CA ALA A 54 8.87 -10.35 8.12
C ALA A 54 9.52 -9.09 8.73
N PHE A 55 8.87 -7.93 8.63
CA PHE A 55 9.39 -6.67 9.16
C PHE A 55 9.56 -6.71 10.68
N ASN A 56 8.55 -7.20 11.40
CA ASN A 56 8.51 -7.22 12.85
C ASN A 56 9.54 -8.20 13.43
N LEU A 57 9.74 -9.36 12.78
CA LEU A 57 10.81 -10.29 13.11
C LEU A 57 12.18 -9.65 12.91
N THR A 58 12.42 -9.00 11.77
CA THR A 58 13.71 -8.34 11.52
C THR A 58 14.01 -7.25 12.55
N VAL A 59 13.04 -6.37 12.84
CA VAL A 59 13.22 -5.29 13.82
C VAL A 59 13.39 -5.84 15.24
N SER A 60 12.59 -6.83 15.63
CA SER A 60 12.67 -7.43 16.97
C SER A 60 13.98 -8.19 17.17
N LEU A 61 14.44 -8.95 16.17
CA LEU A 61 15.74 -9.64 16.21
C LEU A 61 16.90 -8.63 16.25
N GLY A 62 16.82 -7.56 15.48
CA GLY A 62 17.82 -6.49 15.51
C GLY A 62 17.89 -5.81 16.88
N TYR A 63 16.74 -5.51 17.49
CA TYR A 63 16.68 -4.95 18.84
C TYR A 63 17.25 -5.92 19.89
N LEU A 64 16.88 -7.20 19.83
CA LEU A 64 17.42 -8.23 20.71
C LEU A 64 18.95 -8.31 20.60
N ALA A 65 19.50 -8.37 19.38
CA ALA A 65 20.95 -8.44 19.18
C ALA A 65 21.70 -7.23 19.78
N VAL A 66 21.17 -6.01 19.60
CA VAL A 66 21.79 -4.78 20.14
C VAL A 66 21.65 -4.72 21.66
N THR A 67 20.51 -5.12 22.21
CA THR A 67 20.27 -5.07 23.67
C THR A 67 21.04 -6.15 24.42
N THR A 68 21.23 -7.33 23.84
CA THR A 68 22.11 -8.36 24.40
C THR A 68 23.57 -7.91 24.41
N TRP A 69 24.00 -7.10 23.44
CA TRP A 69 25.33 -6.50 23.45
C TRP A 69 25.43 -5.42 24.54
N ARG A 70 24.46 -4.52 24.63
CA ARG A 70 24.52 -3.34 25.53
C ARG A 70 24.04 -3.60 26.97
N GLY A 71 23.47 -4.77 27.26
CA GLY A 71 23.01 -5.15 28.61
C GLY A 71 21.74 -4.42 29.11
N GLY A 72 21.03 -3.72 28.23
CA GLY A 72 19.81 -2.96 28.57
C GLY A 72 18.60 -3.46 27.79
N PHE A 73 17.94 -4.51 28.27
CA PHE A 73 16.71 -5.03 27.67
C PHE A 73 15.48 -4.34 28.27
N SER A 74 14.74 -3.60 27.44
CA SER A 74 13.43 -3.05 27.84
C SER A 74 12.32 -3.74 27.03
N PRO A 75 11.55 -4.67 27.65
CA PRO A 75 10.45 -5.33 26.97
C PRO A 75 9.33 -4.35 26.60
N ASP A 76 9.15 -3.28 27.38
CA ASP A 76 8.11 -2.27 27.17
C ASP A 76 8.29 -1.51 25.86
N TYR A 77 9.54 -1.16 25.52
CA TYR A 77 9.84 -0.48 24.25
C TYR A 77 9.53 -1.36 23.05
N LEU A 78 9.93 -2.64 23.08
CA LEU A 78 9.69 -3.58 22.00
C LEU A 78 8.19 -3.77 21.78
N LEU A 79 7.43 -3.91 22.87
CA LEU A 79 5.99 -4.09 22.81
C LEU A 79 5.29 -2.83 22.27
N LEU A 80 5.70 -1.63 22.71
CA LEU A 80 5.18 -0.35 22.22
C LEU A 80 5.37 -0.22 20.69
N VAL A 81 6.57 -0.47 20.18
CA VAL A 81 6.87 -0.36 18.74
C VAL A 81 6.03 -1.35 17.94
N ASN A 82 5.99 -2.62 18.37
CA ASN A 82 5.23 -3.66 17.68
C ASN A 82 3.73 -3.34 17.65
N LEU A 83 3.18 -2.86 18.77
CA LEU A 83 1.78 -2.52 18.89
C LEU A 83 1.41 -1.27 18.06
N ARG A 84 2.29 -0.27 18.02
CA ARG A 84 2.12 0.92 17.18
C ARG A 84 2.10 0.55 15.70
N VAL A 85 3.08 -0.22 15.25
CA VAL A 85 3.17 -0.66 13.85
C VAL A 85 1.95 -1.49 13.48
N LEU A 86 1.54 -2.43 14.35
CA LEU A 86 0.34 -3.24 14.16
C LEU A 86 -0.92 -2.38 14.01
N LEU A 87 -1.12 -1.41 14.92
CA LEU A 87 -2.24 -0.49 14.88
C LEU A 87 -2.28 0.32 13.58
N LEU A 88 -1.16 0.91 13.17
CA LEU A 88 -1.08 1.75 11.97
C LEU A 88 -1.40 0.95 10.70
N VAL A 89 -0.83 -0.24 10.54
CA VAL A 89 -1.10 -1.07 9.36
C VAL A 89 -2.53 -1.60 9.37
N TYR A 90 -3.05 -1.97 10.55
CA TYR A 90 -4.44 -2.39 10.68
C TYR A 90 -5.41 -1.28 10.29
N LEU A 91 -5.19 -0.05 10.77
CA LEU A 91 -6.00 1.13 10.40
C LEU A 91 -5.95 1.39 8.90
N GLY A 92 -4.78 1.26 8.27
CA GLY A 92 -4.63 1.41 6.82
C GLY A 92 -5.45 0.37 6.03
N PHE A 93 -5.39 -0.91 6.43
CA PHE A 93 -6.20 -1.94 5.80
C PHE A 93 -7.70 -1.78 6.07
N TRP A 94 -8.07 -1.34 7.27
CA TRP A 94 -9.46 -1.06 7.62
C TRP A 94 -10.04 0.09 6.80
N PHE A 95 -9.31 1.20 6.68
CA PHE A 95 -9.71 2.35 5.87
C PHE A 95 -9.89 1.97 4.40
N THR A 96 -8.90 1.31 3.80
CA THR A 96 -8.96 0.89 2.38
C THR A 96 -10.06 -0.13 2.10
N ALA A 97 -10.46 -0.94 3.07
CA ALA A 97 -11.56 -1.89 2.93
C ALA A 97 -12.95 -1.26 3.03
N ARG A 98 -13.08 -0.08 3.68
CA ARG A 98 -14.37 0.56 3.97
C ARG A 98 -14.66 1.81 3.15
N VAL A 99 -13.63 2.52 2.72
CA VAL A 99 -13.76 3.82 2.06
C VAL A 99 -13.29 3.73 0.61
N ASN A 100 -14.16 4.14 -0.32
CA ASN A 100 -13.76 4.32 -1.71
C ASN A 100 -12.85 5.55 -1.81
N LEU A 101 -11.57 5.33 -2.11
CA LEU A 101 -10.56 6.39 -2.19
C LEU A 101 -10.93 7.48 -3.21
N LEU A 102 -11.49 7.12 -4.37
CA LEU A 102 -11.94 8.11 -5.37
C LEU A 102 -13.06 8.98 -4.82
N ALA A 103 -14.00 8.39 -4.06
CA ALA A 103 -15.07 9.15 -3.42
C ALA A 103 -14.53 10.11 -2.34
N ALA A 104 -13.47 9.70 -1.62
CA ALA A 104 -12.78 10.54 -0.64
C ALA A 104 -12.00 11.69 -1.31
N LEU A 105 -11.48 11.49 -2.52
CA LEU A 105 -10.70 12.51 -3.24
C LEU A 105 -11.55 13.55 -3.98
N ARG A 106 -12.88 13.35 -4.13
CA ARG A 106 -13.80 14.25 -4.87
C ARG A 106 -13.71 15.73 -4.52
N GLY A 107 -13.10 16.11 -3.40
CA GLY A 107 -12.90 17.52 -3.00
C GLY A 107 -11.75 18.22 -3.68
N TRP A 108 -10.89 17.45 -4.34
CA TRP A 108 -9.70 17.93 -5.02
C TRP A 108 -9.78 17.45 -6.46
N PRO A 109 -10.26 18.30 -7.39
CA PRO A 109 -10.52 17.90 -8.77
C PRO A 109 -9.25 17.37 -9.45
N MET A 110 -8.10 18.02 -9.24
CA MET A 110 -6.81 17.57 -9.78
C MET A 110 -6.41 16.18 -9.27
N LEU A 111 -6.52 15.93 -7.96
CA LEU A 111 -6.17 14.62 -7.40
C LEU A 111 -7.15 13.53 -7.83
N THR A 112 -8.43 13.87 -7.98
CA THR A 112 -9.44 12.95 -8.51
C THR A 112 -9.11 12.60 -9.97
N LEU A 113 -8.75 13.60 -10.78
CA LEU A 113 -8.35 13.41 -12.17
C LEU A 113 -7.14 12.48 -12.27
N LEU A 114 -6.06 12.82 -11.56
CA LEU A 114 -4.82 12.03 -11.54
C LEU A 114 -5.06 10.60 -11.07
N ALA A 115 -5.81 10.41 -9.99
CA ALA A 115 -6.12 9.08 -9.47
C ALA A 115 -6.94 8.26 -10.49
N THR A 116 -7.90 8.90 -11.18
CA THR A 116 -8.74 8.23 -12.17
C THR A 116 -7.93 7.81 -13.40
N LEU A 117 -7.06 8.70 -13.91
CA LEU A 117 -6.15 8.40 -15.01
C LEU A 117 -5.18 7.28 -14.63
N ALA A 118 -4.56 7.36 -13.45
CA ALA A 118 -3.64 6.34 -12.96
C ALA A 118 -4.32 4.98 -12.83
N LEU A 119 -5.55 4.91 -12.31
CA LEU A 119 -6.31 3.66 -12.23
C LEU A 119 -6.61 3.06 -13.61
N GLY A 120 -6.96 3.89 -14.60
CA GLY A 120 -7.13 3.45 -15.98
C GLY A 120 -5.84 2.88 -16.57
N GLN A 121 -4.72 3.59 -16.42
CA GLN A 121 -3.42 3.14 -16.91
C GLN A 121 -2.93 1.86 -16.21
N MET A 122 -3.13 1.74 -14.90
CA MET A 122 -2.80 0.53 -14.14
C MET A 122 -3.53 -0.70 -14.67
N GLN A 123 -4.81 -0.60 -15.04
CA GLN A 123 -5.55 -1.72 -15.61
C GLN A 123 -5.01 -2.14 -16.99
N THR A 124 -4.70 -1.16 -17.84
CA THR A 124 -4.10 -1.39 -19.17
C THR A 124 -2.73 -2.06 -19.04
N PHE A 125 -1.84 -1.53 -18.20
CA PHE A 125 -0.52 -2.12 -17.98
C PHE A 125 -0.59 -3.48 -17.30
N ALA A 126 -1.52 -3.70 -16.35
CA ALA A 126 -1.73 -5.00 -15.74
C ALA A 126 -2.19 -6.06 -16.75
N ARG A 127 -2.89 -5.67 -17.81
CA ARG A 127 -3.19 -6.57 -18.93
C ARG A 127 -1.93 -6.87 -19.74
N ILE A 128 -1.19 -5.84 -20.15
CA ILE A 128 0.04 -6.00 -20.95
C ILE A 128 1.07 -6.89 -20.23
N VAL A 129 1.27 -6.70 -18.93
CA VAL A 129 2.17 -7.54 -18.12
C VAL A 129 1.71 -9.00 -18.09
N ARG A 130 0.41 -9.27 -18.02
CA ARG A 130 -0.12 -10.64 -18.11
C ARG A 130 0.14 -11.25 -19.48
N ASP A 131 -0.02 -10.48 -20.55
CA ASP A 131 0.22 -10.95 -21.93
C ASP A 131 1.71 -11.25 -22.13
N PHE A 132 2.62 -10.41 -21.62
CA PHE A 132 4.06 -10.70 -21.61
C PHE A 132 4.41 -11.96 -20.83
N ARG A 133 3.76 -12.19 -19.68
CA ARG A 133 3.96 -13.42 -18.89
C ARG A 133 3.58 -14.65 -19.69
N LEU A 134 2.41 -14.64 -20.34
CA LEU A 134 1.94 -15.74 -21.17
C LEU A 134 2.85 -15.98 -22.38
N ALA A 135 3.29 -14.92 -23.06
CA ALA A 135 4.23 -15.01 -24.18
C ALA A 135 5.60 -15.54 -23.75
N PHE A 136 6.05 -15.21 -22.54
CA PHE A 136 7.31 -15.73 -22.00
C PHE A 136 7.18 -17.20 -21.62
N GLU A 137 6.07 -17.61 -20.99
CA GLU A 137 5.80 -19.01 -20.66
C GLU A 137 5.67 -19.86 -21.93
N SER A 138 5.00 -19.39 -22.98
CA SER A 138 4.84 -20.14 -24.24
C SER A 138 6.15 -20.32 -25.02
N ARG A 139 7.11 -19.39 -24.86
CA ARG A 139 8.41 -19.43 -25.53
C ARG A 139 9.47 -20.24 -24.76
N ASN A 140 9.18 -20.64 -23.53
CA ASN A 140 10.11 -21.37 -22.67
C ASN A 140 9.47 -22.70 -22.24
N PRO A 141 9.72 -23.81 -22.97
CA PRO A 141 9.17 -25.12 -22.61
C PRO A 141 9.72 -25.68 -21.29
N MET A 142 10.88 -25.20 -20.83
CA MET A 142 11.44 -25.49 -19.51
C MET A 142 11.37 -24.25 -18.61
N ARG A 143 11.37 -24.46 -17.29
CA ARG A 143 11.36 -23.36 -16.32
C ARG A 143 12.63 -22.50 -16.49
N PRO A 144 12.51 -21.22 -16.86
CA PRO A 144 13.66 -20.35 -17.13
C PRO A 144 14.40 -20.01 -15.84
N HIS A 145 15.72 -19.81 -15.95
CA HIS A 145 16.56 -19.42 -14.82
C HIS A 145 16.20 -18.02 -14.31
N LEU A 146 16.58 -17.72 -13.07
CA LEU A 146 16.33 -16.41 -12.44
C LEU A 146 16.92 -15.25 -13.24
N ALA A 147 18.08 -15.46 -13.86
CA ALA A 147 18.73 -14.46 -14.72
C ALA A 147 17.87 -14.10 -15.95
N ASP A 148 17.29 -15.11 -16.62
CA ASP A 148 16.45 -14.91 -17.79
C ASP A 148 15.13 -14.21 -17.42
N ARG A 149 14.58 -14.56 -16.25
CA ARG A 149 13.40 -13.88 -15.69
C ARG A 149 13.70 -12.41 -15.39
N ALA A 150 14.87 -12.10 -14.86
CA ALA A 150 15.29 -10.73 -14.57
C ALA A 150 15.49 -9.92 -15.87
N ARG A 151 16.15 -10.50 -16.88
CA ARG A 151 16.33 -9.89 -18.21
C ARG A 151 14.99 -9.62 -18.89
N ASN A 152 14.08 -10.58 -18.86
CA ASN A 152 12.74 -10.43 -19.39
C ASN A 152 11.94 -9.34 -18.64
N ALA A 153 12.04 -9.29 -17.31
CA ALA A 153 11.41 -8.23 -16.51
C ALA A 153 11.98 -6.84 -16.85
N ALA A 154 13.29 -6.72 -17.06
CA ALA A 154 13.92 -5.48 -17.50
C ALA A 154 13.41 -5.05 -18.89
N ALA A 155 13.36 -5.97 -19.86
CA ALA A 155 12.82 -5.71 -21.19
C ALA A 155 11.36 -5.26 -21.14
N GLN A 156 10.53 -5.93 -20.33
CA GLN A 156 9.13 -5.54 -20.11
C GLN A 156 9.03 -4.14 -19.51
N ALA A 157 9.84 -3.83 -18.50
CA ALA A 157 9.84 -2.51 -17.88
C ALA A 157 10.18 -1.42 -18.89
N THR A 158 11.24 -1.60 -19.70
CA THR A 158 11.61 -0.67 -20.77
C THR A 158 10.46 -0.46 -21.76
N THR A 159 9.84 -1.54 -22.24
CA THR A 159 8.71 -1.42 -23.18
C THR A 159 7.52 -0.70 -22.56
N LEU A 160 7.24 -0.92 -21.28
CA LEU A 160 6.15 -0.22 -20.57
C LEU A 160 6.47 1.27 -20.40
N PHE A 161 7.71 1.63 -20.11
CA PHE A 161 8.14 3.03 -20.03
C PHE A 161 8.05 3.74 -21.37
N ASP A 162 8.56 3.13 -22.44
CA ASP A 162 8.47 3.68 -23.80
C ASP A 162 7.01 3.90 -24.21
N LYS A 163 6.15 2.91 -23.92
CA LYS A 163 4.71 3.00 -24.16
C LYS A 163 4.06 4.10 -23.32
N SER A 164 4.45 4.25 -22.05
CA SER A 164 3.94 5.31 -21.18
C SER A 164 4.29 6.69 -21.72
N LEU A 165 5.55 6.90 -22.13
CA LEU A 165 6.02 8.16 -22.72
C LEU A 165 5.25 8.48 -24.01
N ALA A 166 5.14 7.52 -24.92
CA ALA A 166 4.38 7.69 -26.16
C ALA A 166 2.90 8.00 -25.88
N SER A 167 2.26 7.24 -24.97
CA SER A 167 0.85 7.42 -24.64
C SER A 167 0.53 8.74 -23.93
N THR A 168 1.51 9.36 -23.27
CA THR A 168 1.29 10.62 -22.53
C THR A 168 0.89 11.74 -23.50
N THR A 169 1.53 11.83 -24.66
CA THR A 169 1.19 12.81 -25.69
C THR A 169 -0.22 12.58 -26.21
N GLU A 170 -0.58 11.34 -26.54
CA GLU A 170 -1.89 10.98 -27.05
C GLU A 170 -3.01 11.25 -26.03
N VAL A 171 -2.81 10.82 -24.77
CA VAL A 171 -3.77 11.02 -23.68
C VAL A 171 -3.97 12.51 -23.41
N THR A 172 -2.89 13.30 -23.39
CA THR A 172 -2.97 14.74 -23.15
C THR A 172 -3.74 15.44 -24.26
N GLN A 173 -3.47 15.12 -25.52
CA GLN A 173 -4.19 15.69 -26.67
C GLN A 173 -5.66 15.28 -26.68
N ALA A 174 -5.96 14.01 -26.39
CA ALA A 174 -7.33 13.51 -26.29
C ALA A 174 -8.11 14.16 -25.13
N MET A 175 -7.43 14.52 -24.05
CA MET A 175 -8.05 15.22 -22.93
C MET A 175 -8.29 16.71 -23.24
N ARG A 176 -7.32 17.38 -23.89
CA ARG A 176 -7.48 18.76 -24.37
C ARG A 176 -8.64 18.89 -25.35
N SER A 177 -8.74 18.00 -26.33
CA SER A 177 -9.84 18.03 -27.31
C SER A 177 -11.22 17.78 -26.70
N ARG A 178 -11.28 17.16 -25.52
CA ARG A 178 -12.50 16.93 -24.74
C ARG A 178 -12.78 18.02 -23.70
N GLY A 179 -11.99 19.10 -23.67
CA GLY A 179 -12.14 20.20 -22.71
C GLY A 179 -11.80 19.83 -21.28
N ALA A 180 -10.96 18.81 -21.05
CA ALA A 180 -10.54 18.42 -19.70
C ALA A 180 -9.38 19.27 -19.16
N PHE A 181 -8.68 19.97 -20.06
CA PHE A 181 -7.67 20.97 -19.74
C PHE A 181 -8.10 22.26 -20.43
N ASP A 182 -8.64 23.20 -19.66
CA ASP A 182 -8.78 24.58 -20.10
C ASP A 182 -7.43 25.26 -19.76
N ASP A 183 -6.75 25.78 -20.79
CA ASP A 183 -5.68 26.76 -20.59
C ASP A 183 -6.30 28.12 -20.22
#